data_AF-K9QR22-F1
#
_entry.id   AF-K9QR22-F1
#
_cell.length_a   1.000
_cell.length_b   1.000
_cell.length_c   1.000
_cell.angle_alpha   90.00
_cell.angle_beta   90.00
_cell.angle_gamma   90.00
#
_symmetry.space_group_name_H-M   'P 1'
#
loop_
_entity.id
_entity.type
_entity.pdbx_description
1 polymer ?
#
loop_
_entity_poly.entity_id
_entity_poly.type
_entity_poly.pdbx_seq_one_letter_code
_entity_poly.pdbx_strand_id
1 'polypeptide(L)'
;MTDYLDFIPTITERSQIKSFIESDAGVQQQESKLYSVFAAWWQVHAPSLSELPKTKKVMELRAEFLSSFVDSLQPVGLLDRFKVVGVVASWWNEQRYELRTLSESDFGGLVDSWVDTIKDALEQDEDEKKKQAKFDPLNHKLVGRLMPDYLQDIAEAEAKIAELEQQKEAFEQGEEAEADAGEEGEESEAVNIVKDLEIKLKYLKNLIKEPKKELKILKKSPLLNADKIAELEVFIQEHEVEIAEIETQLEPYKEIVKQLREAKAELKTLKDELVKRLEAARAALSDEDCRDLVLAIFKDGLIAELERYVTTHRQQVIAAVENWWDKYRVTLQDIETERDAAAQKLNEFLQGLGYV
;
A
#
# COMPACT_ATOMS: atom_id res chain seq x y z
N MET A 1 -6.49 52.85 -7.44
CA MET A 1 -5.60 51.98 -8.22
C MET A 1 -5.45 50.74 -7.38
N THR A 2 -5.98 49.60 -7.85
CA THR A 2 -5.72 48.31 -7.21
C THR A 2 -4.27 47.98 -7.47
N ASP A 3 -3.48 47.86 -6.40
CA ASP A 3 -2.09 47.44 -6.48
C ASP A 3 -2.03 46.07 -7.17
N TYR A 4 -1.12 45.94 -8.13
CA TYR A 4 -0.85 44.67 -8.80
C TYR A 4 -0.40 43.64 -7.76
N LEU A 5 -1.03 42.47 -7.75
CA LEU A 5 -0.65 41.36 -6.89
C LEU A 5 0.22 40.40 -7.69
N ASP A 6 1.46 40.22 -7.26
CA ASP A 6 2.41 39.29 -7.84
C ASP A 6 2.56 38.03 -6.97
N PHE A 7 3.05 36.94 -7.56
CA PHE A 7 3.43 35.75 -6.81
C PHE A 7 4.61 36.05 -5.90
N ILE A 8 4.60 35.43 -4.71
CA ILE A 8 5.70 35.59 -3.77
C ILE A 8 7.02 35.07 -4.39
N PRO A 9 8.15 35.77 -4.20
CA PRO A 9 9.42 35.39 -4.84
C PRO A 9 9.95 34.01 -4.45
N THR A 10 9.46 33.45 -3.33
CA THR A 10 9.85 32.13 -2.83
C THR A 10 9.28 30.98 -3.65
N ILE A 11 8.22 31.21 -4.43
CA ILE A 11 7.69 30.23 -5.38
C ILE A 11 8.30 30.56 -6.75
N THR A 12 9.28 29.77 -7.17
CA THR A 12 9.95 29.88 -8.47
C THR A 12 9.34 28.96 -9.51
N GLU A 13 8.73 27.85 -9.08
CA GLU A 13 8.18 26.82 -9.96
C GLU A 13 6.77 26.43 -9.55
N ARG A 14 5.95 26.07 -10.55
CA ARG A 14 4.56 25.60 -10.37
C ARG A 14 4.48 24.42 -9.39
N SER A 15 5.44 23.51 -9.44
CA SER A 15 5.55 22.31 -8.60
C SER A 15 5.60 22.64 -7.09
N GLN A 16 6.06 23.83 -6.72
CA GLN A 16 6.20 24.28 -5.32
C GLN A 16 4.89 24.80 -4.72
N ILE A 17 3.88 25.12 -5.53
CA ILE A 17 2.61 25.72 -5.07
C ILE A 17 1.89 24.77 -4.11
N LYS A 18 1.83 23.48 -4.45
CA LYS A 18 1.16 22.46 -3.64
C LYS A 18 1.76 22.40 -2.23
N SER A 19 3.07 22.15 -2.14
CA SER A 19 3.76 22.03 -0.86
C SER A 19 3.69 23.33 -0.05
N PHE A 20 3.78 24.48 -0.74
CA PHE A 20 3.64 25.78 -0.09
C PHE A 20 2.27 25.93 0.60
N ILE A 21 1.18 25.66 -0.11
CA ILE A 21 -0.19 25.76 0.44
C ILE A 21 -0.42 24.73 1.56
N GLU A 22 0.02 23.49 1.38
CA GLU A 22 -0.14 22.42 2.38
C GLU A 22 0.65 22.69 3.68
N SER A 23 1.78 23.39 3.56
CA SER A 23 2.62 23.79 4.71
C SER A 23 2.22 25.13 5.33
N ASP A 24 1.27 25.86 4.75
CA ASP A 24 0.87 27.16 5.27
C ASP A 24 0.21 27.06 6.65
N ALA A 25 0.69 27.88 7.59
CA ALA A 25 0.24 27.85 8.97
C ALA A 25 -1.25 28.22 9.12
N GLY A 26 -1.76 29.12 8.27
CA GLY A 26 -3.16 29.52 8.26
C GLY A 26 -4.06 28.39 7.78
N VAL A 27 -3.66 27.67 6.74
CA VAL A 27 -4.35 26.47 6.25
C VAL A 27 -4.39 25.39 7.34
N GLN A 28 -3.24 25.06 7.92
CA GLN A 28 -3.15 24.04 8.98
C GLN A 28 -3.96 24.41 10.22
N GLN A 29 -3.93 25.69 10.63
CA GLN A 29 -4.70 26.18 11.77
C GLN A 29 -6.21 26.07 11.50
N GLN A 30 -6.64 26.40 10.29
CA GLN A 30 -8.05 26.37 9.93
C GLN A 30 -8.59 24.94 9.81
N GLU A 31 -7.82 24.02 9.25
CA GLU A 31 -8.14 22.58 9.26
C GLU A 31 -8.18 22.03 10.70
N SER A 32 -7.18 22.35 11.52
CA SER A 32 -7.16 21.95 12.94
C SER A 32 -8.36 22.48 13.72
N LYS A 33 -8.77 23.72 13.46
CA LYS A 33 -9.96 24.32 14.06
C LYS A 33 -11.21 23.53 13.69
N LEU A 34 -11.38 23.14 12.43
CA LEU A 34 -12.51 22.33 11.99
C LEU A 34 -12.58 21.00 12.76
N TYR A 35 -11.45 20.28 12.86
CA TYR A 35 -11.41 19.01 13.59
C TYR A 35 -11.63 19.16 15.09
N SER A 36 -11.19 20.28 15.70
CA SER A 36 -11.47 20.57 17.10
C SER A 36 -12.96 20.81 17.37
N VAL A 37 -13.64 21.53 16.47
CA VAL A 37 -15.10 21.76 16.55
C VAL A 37 -15.86 20.47 16.32
N PHE A 38 -15.44 19.66 15.35
CA PHE A 38 -15.99 18.32 15.15
C PHE A 38 -15.86 17.46 16.41
N ALA A 39 -14.67 17.42 17.04
CA ALA A 39 -14.44 16.63 18.24
C ALA A 39 -15.34 17.08 19.40
N ALA A 40 -15.50 18.39 19.59
CA ALA A 40 -16.40 18.94 20.59
C ALA A 40 -17.88 18.60 20.30
N TRP A 41 -18.31 18.71 19.04
CA TRP A 41 -19.66 18.32 18.62
C TRP A 41 -19.93 16.83 18.87
N TRP A 42 -18.99 15.95 18.50
CA TRP A 42 -19.13 14.52 18.72
C TRP A 42 -19.32 14.17 20.20
N GLN A 43 -18.55 14.81 21.10
CA GLN A 43 -18.69 14.58 22.55
C GLN A 43 -20.09 14.92 23.07
N VAL A 44 -20.76 15.92 22.48
CA VAL A 44 -22.11 16.34 22.89
C VAL A 44 -23.19 15.41 22.32
N HIS A 45 -23.04 14.93 21.09
CA HIS A 45 -24.10 14.21 20.38
C HIS A 45 -23.95 12.68 20.35
N ALA A 46 -22.75 12.14 20.58
CA ALA A 46 -22.53 10.69 20.70
C ALA A 46 -23.41 10.02 21.80
N PRO A 47 -23.72 10.67 22.94
CA PRO A 47 -24.67 10.14 23.91
C PRO A 47 -26.07 9.85 23.32
N SER A 48 -26.59 10.69 22.42
CA SER A 48 -27.90 10.45 21.77
C SER A 48 -27.89 9.16 20.93
N LEU A 49 -26.75 8.88 20.27
CA LEU A 49 -26.51 7.65 19.53
C LEU A 49 -26.37 6.43 20.47
N SER A 50 -25.75 6.59 21.64
CA SER A 50 -25.65 5.55 22.67
C SER A 50 -27.01 5.08 23.21
N GLU A 51 -28.00 5.97 23.20
CA GLU A 51 -29.37 5.68 23.63
C GLU A 51 -30.26 5.14 22.49
N LEU A 52 -29.72 4.99 21.28
CA LEU A 52 -30.49 4.51 20.12
C LEU A 52 -31.16 3.14 20.33
N PRO A 53 -30.51 2.12 20.93
CA PRO A 53 -31.16 0.82 21.20
C PRO A 53 -32.41 0.95 22.06
N LYS A 54 -32.44 1.91 22.99
CA LYS A 54 -33.57 2.16 23.90
C LYS A 54 -34.67 2.99 23.23
N THR A 55 -34.28 4.05 22.51
CA THR A 55 -35.23 5.00 21.92
C THR A 55 -35.88 4.48 20.65
N LYS A 56 -35.14 3.68 19.86
CA LYS A 56 -35.52 3.16 18.54
C LYS A 56 -35.88 4.23 17.50
N LYS A 57 -35.50 5.48 17.77
CA LYS A 57 -35.89 6.67 17.01
C LYS A 57 -34.81 7.09 16.01
N VAL A 58 -34.48 6.18 15.08
CA VAL A 58 -33.43 6.39 14.07
C VAL A 58 -33.61 7.70 13.28
N MET A 59 -34.85 8.05 12.92
CA MET A 59 -35.11 9.25 12.13
C MET A 59 -35.04 10.56 12.93
N GLU A 60 -35.34 10.52 14.24
CA GLU A 60 -35.16 11.69 15.10
C GLU A 60 -33.66 11.95 15.32
N LEU A 61 -32.88 10.89 15.57
CA LEU A 61 -31.43 10.96 15.67
C LEU A 61 -30.80 11.49 14.36
N ARG A 62 -31.32 11.05 13.19
CA ARG A 62 -30.89 11.58 11.89
C ARG A 62 -31.10 13.09 11.80
N ALA A 63 -32.29 13.55 12.15
CA ALA A 63 -32.63 14.96 12.07
C ALA A 63 -31.74 15.81 13.01
N GLU A 64 -31.54 15.34 14.24
CA GLU A 64 -30.65 15.96 15.23
C GLU A 64 -29.21 16.06 14.70
N PHE A 65 -28.65 14.95 14.20
CA PHE A 65 -27.28 14.93 13.70
C PHE A 65 -27.11 15.85 12.49
N LEU A 66 -28.05 15.82 11.53
CA LEU A 66 -28.01 16.68 10.35
C LEU A 66 -28.05 18.17 10.73
N SER A 67 -28.94 18.59 11.62
CA SER A 67 -29.04 20.01 11.98
C SER A 67 -27.87 20.47 12.85
N SER A 68 -27.59 19.75 13.93
CA SER A 68 -26.56 20.16 14.90
C SER A 68 -25.15 20.15 14.31
N PHE A 69 -24.85 19.21 13.40
CA PHE A 69 -23.55 19.14 12.72
C PHE A 69 -23.33 20.37 11.85
N VAL A 70 -24.34 20.76 11.07
CA VAL A 70 -24.28 21.95 10.22
C VAL A 70 -24.16 23.21 11.06
N ASP A 71 -24.99 23.35 12.09
CA ASP A 71 -24.97 24.51 12.98
C ASP A 71 -23.61 24.69 13.68
N SER A 72 -22.91 23.58 13.96
CA SER A 72 -21.62 23.59 14.65
C SER A 72 -20.43 23.81 13.72
N LEU A 73 -20.38 23.12 12.57
CA LEU A 73 -19.20 23.12 11.69
C LEU A 73 -19.25 24.21 10.62
N GLN A 74 -20.42 24.63 10.16
CA GLN A 74 -20.54 25.69 9.14
C GLN A 74 -19.88 27.02 9.58
N PRO A 75 -19.99 27.48 10.84
CA PRO A 75 -19.35 28.72 11.30
C PRO A 75 -17.81 28.70 11.25
N VAL A 76 -17.18 27.53 11.12
CA VAL A 76 -15.72 27.43 10.94
C VAL A 76 -15.31 28.09 9.63
N GLY A 77 -16.13 27.93 8.58
CA GLY A 77 -15.95 28.58 7.28
C GLY A 77 -14.94 27.92 6.33
N LEU A 78 -14.38 26.76 6.69
CA LEU A 78 -13.50 25.99 5.78
C LEU A 78 -14.30 25.31 4.66
N LEU A 79 -15.47 24.77 4.99
CA LEU A 79 -16.38 24.13 4.04
C LEU A 79 -17.67 24.95 3.96
N ASP A 80 -18.21 25.12 2.75
CA ASP A 80 -19.51 25.73 2.58
C ASP A 80 -20.64 24.87 3.16
N ARG A 81 -21.82 25.46 3.35
CA ARG A 81 -22.98 24.78 3.93
C ARG A 81 -23.34 23.49 3.19
N PHE A 82 -23.26 23.47 1.86
CA PHE A 82 -23.63 22.29 1.07
C PHE A 82 -22.65 21.15 1.29
N LYS A 83 -21.35 21.45 1.38
CA LYS A 83 -20.31 20.48 1.72
C LYS A 83 -20.50 19.91 3.13
N VAL A 84 -20.75 20.76 4.13
CA VAL A 84 -20.97 20.32 5.52
C VAL A 84 -22.21 19.42 5.63
N VAL A 85 -23.33 19.79 4.99
CA VAL A 85 -24.53 18.93 4.88
C VAL A 85 -24.19 17.61 4.19
N GLY A 86 -23.39 17.66 3.13
CA GLY A 86 -22.94 16.50 2.38
C GLY A 86 -22.21 15.47 3.24
N VAL A 87 -21.25 15.90 4.06
CA VAL A 87 -20.46 15.02 4.95
C VAL A 87 -21.37 14.14 5.82
N VAL A 88 -22.25 14.77 6.62
CA VAL A 88 -23.11 14.04 7.55
C VAL A 88 -24.19 13.22 6.82
N ALA A 89 -24.66 13.69 5.67
CA ALA A 89 -25.65 12.95 4.87
C ALA A 89 -25.06 11.69 4.24
N SER A 90 -23.85 11.78 3.68
CA SER A 90 -23.09 10.67 3.09
C SER A 90 -22.79 9.62 4.16
N TRP A 91 -22.17 10.03 5.27
CA TRP A 91 -21.86 9.15 6.39
C TRP A 91 -23.11 8.39 6.90
N TRP A 92 -24.23 9.10 7.09
CA TRP A 92 -25.45 8.44 7.55
C TRP A 92 -25.98 7.41 6.54
N ASN A 93 -25.88 7.72 5.24
CA ASN A 93 -26.33 6.79 4.20
C ASN A 93 -25.46 5.52 4.18
N GLU A 94 -24.16 5.67 4.42
CA GLU A 94 -23.22 4.54 4.55
C GLU A 94 -23.51 3.69 5.78
N GLN A 95 -23.73 4.29 6.95
CA GLN A 95 -23.98 3.56 8.20
C GLN A 95 -25.46 3.18 8.40
N ARG A 96 -26.32 3.35 7.39
CA ARG A 96 -27.78 3.20 7.55
C ARG A 96 -28.17 1.80 8.04
N TYR A 97 -27.50 0.77 7.54
CA TYR A 97 -27.80 -0.61 7.92
C TYR A 97 -27.34 -0.90 9.35
N GLU A 98 -26.14 -0.45 9.71
CA GLU A 98 -25.58 -0.60 11.06
C GLU A 98 -26.40 0.16 12.10
N LEU A 99 -26.81 1.40 11.79
CA LEU A 99 -27.70 2.19 12.66
C LEU A 99 -29.07 1.53 12.83
N ARG A 100 -29.56 0.86 11.78
CA ARG A 100 -30.80 0.07 11.87
C ARG A 100 -30.61 -1.15 12.76
N THR A 101 -29.57 -1.94 12.53
CA THR A 101 -29.24 -3.10 13.36
C THR A 101 -29.09 -2.69 14.81
N LEU A 102 -28.31 -1.64 15.10
CA LEU A 102 -28.12 -1.08 16.45
C LEU A 102 -29.44 -0.69 17.12
N SER A 103 -30.40 -0.16 16.35
CA SER A 103 -31.72 0.21 16.86
C SER A 103 -32.64 -0.99 17.11
N GLU A 104 -32.45 -2.10 16.40
CA GLU A 104 -33.26 -3.31 16.51
C GLU A 104 -32.72 -4.25 17.60
N SER A 105 -31.41 -4.28 17.80
CA SER A 105 -30.71 -5.04 18.84
C SER A 105 -30.07 -4.10 19.88
N ASP A 106 -28.74 -4.11 19.97
CA ASP A 106 -27.88 -3.32 20.84
C ASP A 106 -26.46 -3.30 20.25
N PHE A 107 -25.50 -2.76 21.01
CA PHE A 107 -24.10 -2.67 20.59
C PHE A 107 -23.44 -4.04 20.41
N GLY A 108 -23.71 -4.98 21.31
CA GLY A 108 -23.18 -6.35 21.22
C GLY A 108 -23.69 -7.05 19.98
N GLY A 109 -25.00 -6.99 19.73
CA GLY A 109 -25.63 -7.60 18.56
C GLY A 109 -25.19 -6.99 17.23
N LEU A 110 -24.85 -5.70 17.18
CA LEU A 110 -24.22 -5.11 15.99
C LEU A 110 -22.81 -5.67 15.76
N VAL A 111 -22.01 -5.80 16.82
CA VAL A 111 -20.66 -6.38 16.70
C VAL A 111 -20.75 -7.85 16.29
N ASP A 112 -21.69 -8.61 16.86
CA ASP A 112 -21.93 -10.02 16.48
C ASP A 112 -22.32 -10.12 15.00
N SER A 113 -23.20 -9.24 14.51
CA SER A 113 -23.56 -9.16 13.10
C SER A 113 -22.35 -8.89 12.19
N TRP A 114 -21.37 -8.10 12.63
CA TRP A 114 -20.13 -7.90 11.89
C TRP A 114 -19.23 -9.13 11.90
N VAL A 115 -19.12 -9.84 13.03
CA VAL A 115 -18.37 -11.09 13.13
C VAL A 115 -18.97 -12.14 12.19
N ASP A 116 -20.29 -12.30 12.19
CA ASP A 116 -21.00 -13.21 11.30
C ASP A 116 -20.77 -12.86 9.83
N THR A 117 -20.83 -11.58 9.47
CA THR A 117 -20.56 -11.11 8.09
C THR A 117 -19.14 -11.46 7.63
N ILE A 118 -18.14 -11.29 8.50
CA ILE A 118 -16.74 -11.65 8.20
C ILE A 118 -16.60 -13.17 8.05
N LYS A 119 -17.22 -13.93 8.95
CA LYS A 119 -17.18 -15.40 8.93
C LYS A 119 -17.81 -15.96 7.66
N ASP A 120 -19.01 -15.50 7.33
CA ASP A 120 -19.72 -15.91 6.11
C ASP A 120 -18.89 -15.60 4.85
N ALA A 121 -18.21 -14.46 4.81
CA ALA A 121 -17.35 -14.12 3.68
C ALA A 121 -16.11 -15.01 3.54
N LEU A 122 -15.59 -15.56 4.64
CA LEU A 122 -14.43 -16.45 4.64
C LEU A 122 -14.80 -17.89 4.28
N GLU A 123 -15.98 -18.35 4.71
CA GLU A 123 -16.51 -19.69 4.46
C GLU A 123 -17.00 -19.87 3.00
N GLN A 124 -17.25 -18.79 2.26
CA GLN A 124 -17.62 -18.86 0.84
C GLN A 124 -16.54 -19.53 -0.04
N ASP A 125 -17.01 -20.37 -0.96
CA ASP A 125 -16.17 -21.06 -1.95
C ASP A 125 -15.51 -20.06 -2.94
N GLU A 126 -14.40 -20.45 -3.57
CA GLU A 126 -13.63 -19.56 -4.46
C GLU A 126 -14.44 -18.97 -5.64
N ASP A 127 -15.46 -19.70 -6.11
CA ASP A 127 -16.35 -19.23 -7.18
C ASP A 127 -17.36 -18.17 -6.72
N GLU A 128 -17.67 -18.13 -5.42
CA GLU A 128 -18.51 -17.09 -4.79
C GLU A 128 -17.66 -15.85 -4.43
N LYS A 129 -16.42 -16.07 -3.94
CA LYS A 129 -15.43 -15.01 -3.70
C LYS A 129 -15.13 -14.17 -4.96
N LYS A 130 -15.07 -14.79 -6.14
CA LYS A 130 -14.90 -14.07 -7.43
C LYS A 130 -16.09 -13.17 -7.79
N LYS A 131 -17.31 -13.50 -7.33
CA LYS A 131 -18.51 -12.68 -7.58
C LYS A 131 -18.66 -11.55 -6.56
N GLN A 132 -18.15 -11.74 -5.34
CA GLN A 132 -18.16 -10.77 -4.24
C GLN A 132 -16.79 -10.12 -3.99
N ALA A 133 -15.97 -9.94 -5.03
CA ALA A 133 -14.60 -9.41 -4.98
C ALA A 133 -14.43 -7.99 -4.39
N LYS A 134 -15.47 -7.43 -3.74
CA LYS A 134 -15.47 -6.14 -3.04
C LYS A 134 -15.40 -6.25 -1.52
N PHE A 135 -15.69 -7.40 -0.91
CA PHE A 135 -15.61 -7.53 0.54
C PHE A 135 -14.32 -8.23 0.94
N ASP A 136 -13.44 -7.50 1.61
CA ASP A 136 -12.21 -8.03 2.17
C ASP A 136 -12.34 -8.15 3.70
N PRO A 137 -12.46 -9.38 4.24
CA PRO A 137 -12.61 -9.61 5.67
C PRO A 137 -11.45 -9.07 6.51
N LEU A 138 -10.22 -9.06 6.00
CA LEU A 138 -9.04 -8.57 6.73
C LEU A 138 -9.06 -7.04 6.90
N ASN A 139 -9.58 -6.34 5.89
CA ASN A 139 -9.72 -4.89 5.89
C ASN A 139 -11.03 -4.38 6.52
N HIS A 140 -11.84 -5.28 7.11
CA HIS A 140 -13.05 -4.87 7.77
C HIS A 140 -12.76 -4.01 9.01
N LYS A 141 -13.54 -2.93 9.21
CA LYS A 141 -13.42 -1.96 10.31
C LYS A 141 -13.30 -2.57 11.70
N LEU A 142 -13.97 -3.71 11.93
CA LEU A 142 -13.89 -4.45 13.19
C LEU A 142 -12.51 -5.08 13.42
N VAL A 143 -11.94 -5.70 12.38
CA VAL A 143 -10.63 -6.36 12.44
C VAL A 143 -9.54 -5.34 12.70
N GLY A 144 -9.56 -4.21 11.97
CA GLY A 144 -8.63 -3.11 12.17
C GLY A 144 -8.62 -2.55 13.60
N ARG A 145 -9.74 -2.64 14.31
CA ARG A 145 -9.86 -2.08 15.66
C ARG A 145 -9.59 -3.08 16.78
N LEU A 146 -10.00 -4.34 16.62
CA LEU A 146 -9.85 -5.37 17.64
C LEU A 146 -8.54 -6.14 17.55
N MET A 147 -7.91 -6.19 16.38
CA MET A 147 -6.79 -7.08 16.13
C MET A 147 -5.61 -6.36 15.43
N PRO A 148 -5.15 -5.20 15.92
CA PRO A 148 -4.05 -4.46 15.30
C PRO A 148 -2.74 -5.27 15.28
N ASP A 149 -2.40 -5.94 16.39
CA ASP A 149 -1.18 -6.74 16.50
C ASP A 149 -1.20 -7.93 15.53
N TYR A 150 -2.36 -8.56 15.34
CA TYR A 150 -2.51 -9.65 14.36
C TYR A 150 -2.42 -9.16 12.90
N LEU A 151 -2.96 -7.97 12.60
CA LEU A 151 -2.75 -7.36 11.29
C LEU A 151 -1.27 -7.03 11.06
N GLN A 152 -0.55 -6.63 12.11
CA GLN A 152 0.89 -6.45 12.06
C GLN A 152 1.61 -7.78 11.80
N ASP A 153 1.25 -8.88 12.49
CA ASP A 153 1.82 -10.21 12.22
C ASP A 153 1.66 -10.60 10.73
N ILE A 154 0.49 -10.32 10.13
CA ILE A 154 0.24 -10.55 8.70
C ILE A 154 1.15 -9.69 7.84
N ALA A 155 1.24 -8.39 8.14
CA ALA A 155 2.05 -7.46 7.37
C ALA A 155 3.54 -7.82 7.42
N GLU A 156 4.04 -8.27 8.58
CA GLU A 156 5.41 -8.75 8.74
C GLU A 156 5.67 -10.03 7.95
N ALA A 157 4.73 -10.98 7.95
CA ALA A 157 4.84 -12.19 7.14
C ALA A 157 4.81 -11.88 5.63
N GLU A 158 3.96 -10.94 5.19
CA GLU A 158 3.90 -10.49 3.79
C GLU A 158 5.18 -9.75 3.39
N ALA A 159 5.72 -8.88 4.25
CA ALA A 159 6.99 -8.20 4.01
C ALA A 159 8.16 -9.18 3.90
N LYS A 160 8.22 -10.20 4.77
CA LYS A 160 9.24 -11.26 4.71
C LYS A 160 9.13 -12.08 3.42
N ILE A 161 7.93 -12.38 2.95
CA ILE A 161 7.73 -13.06 1.67
C ILE A 161 8.24 -12.18 0.52
N ALA A 162 7.90 -10.90 0.52
CA ALA A 162 8.36 -9.96 -0.51
C ALA A 162 9.89 -9.84 -0.54
N GLU A 163 10.53 -9.74 0.64
CA GLU A 163 11.99 -9.72 0.75
C GLU A 163 12.63 -11.00 0.23
N LEU A 164 12.11 -12.18 0.60
CA LEU A 164 12.60 -13.48 0.13
C LEU A 164 12.38 -13.68 -1.37
N GLU A 165 11.27 -13.17 -1.92
CA GLU A 165 11.00 -13.17 -3.36
C GLU A 165 12.00 -12.28 -4.11
N GLN A 166 12.30 -11.10 -3.59
CA GLN A 166 13.33 -10.22 -4.12
C GLN A 166 14.72 -10.86 -4.06
N GLN A 167 15.09 -11.47 -2.93
CA GLN A 167 16.38 -12.18 -2.80
C GLN A 167 16.47 -13.37 -3.76
N LYS A 168 15.38 -14.12 -3.94
CA LYS A 168 15.29 -15.23 -4.90
C LYS A 168 15.49 -14.72 -6.34
N GLU A 169 14.84 -13.62 -6.70
CA GLU A 169 14.96 -13.01 -8.02
C GLU A 169 16.38 -12.48 -8.27
N ALA A 170 16.96 -11.77 -7.31
CA ALA A 170 18.34 -11.29 -7.38
C ALA A 170 19.33 -12.46 -7.56
N PHE A 171 19.12 -13.57 -6.85
CA PHE A 171 19.94 -14.78 -7.01
C PHE A 171 19.77 -15.42 -8.41
N GLU A 172 18.55 -15.40 -8.96
CA GLU A 172 18.25 -15.94 -10.30
C GLU A 172 18.87 -15.08 -11.43
N GLN A 173 19.04 -13.78 -11.19
CA GLN A 173 19.61 -12.80 -12.15
C GLN A 173 21.14 -12.65 -12.04
N GLY A 174 21.74 -12.95 -10.87
CA GLY A 174 23.18 -12.80 -10.61
C GLY A 174 23.62 -11.38 -10.23
N GLU A 175 24.82 -11.23 -9.67
CA GLU A 175 25.38 -9.94 -9.21
C GLU A 175 25.70 -8.92 -10.33
N GLU A 176 25.50 -9.23 -11.62
CA GLU A 176 25.86 -8.36 -12.75
C GLU A 176 24.73 -7.42 -13.23
N ALA A 177 23.73 -7.11 -12.39
CA ALA A 177 22.68 -6.14 -12.73
C ALA A 177 22.89 -4.73 -12.13
N GLU A 178 24.00 -4.46 -11.43
CA GLU A 178 24.34 -3.08 -10.98
C GLU A 178 25.33 -2.34 -11.89
N ALA A 179 25.90 -2.98 -12.92
CA ALA A 179 26.96 -2.37 -13.75
C ALA A 179 26.57 -1.99 -15.18
N ASP A 180 25.35 -2.27 -15.65
CA ASP A 180 24.94 -1.87 -17.00
C ASP A 180 23.50 -1.33 -17.05
N ALA A 181 23.28 -0.21 -16.36
CA ALA A 181 22.12 0.65 -16.59
C ALA A 181 22.46 1.67 -17.70
N GLY A 182 22.93 1.19 -18.86
CA GLY A 182 23.46 2.09 -19.87
C GLY A 182 23.70 1.54 -21.26
N GLU A 183 22.81 0.72 -21.83
CA GLU A 183 22.58 0.73 -23.29
C GLU A 183 21.31 -0.02 -23.70
N GLU A 184 20.53 0.58 -24.61
CA GLU A 184 19.35 -0.01 -25.25
C GLU A 184 19.77 -1.20 -26.12
N GLY A 185 19.18 -2.39 -25.93
CA GLY A 185 19.38 -3.49 -26.88
C GLY A 185 18.83 -4.84 -26.43
N GLU A 186 17.86 -5.34 -27.21
CA GLU A 186 17.36 -6.72 -27.31
C GLU A 186 16.92 -7.42 -26.00
N GLU A 187 15.64 -7.82 -25.95
CA GLU A 187 15.12 -8.82 -25.00
C GLU A 187 15.87 -10.16 -25.19
N SER A 188 17.10 -10.24 -24.68
CA SER A 188 17.73 -11.52 -24.42
C SER A 188 16.98 -12.16 -23.25
N GLU A 189 16.50 -13.40 -23.42
CA GLU A 189 15.93 -14.19 -22.34
C GLU A 189 16.93 -14.20 -21.19
N ALA A 190 16.67 -13.42 -20.13
CA ALA A 190 17.55 -13.33 -18.98
C ALA A 190 17.83 -14.75 -18.48
N VAL A 191 19.08 -15.17 -18.66
CA VAL A 191 19.50 -16.54 -18.38
C VAL A 191 19.44 -16.76 -16.88
N ASN A 192 18.51 -17.59 -16.43
CA ASN A 192 18.33 -17.88 -15.00
C ASN A 192 19.50 -18.77 -14.54
N ILE A 193 20.43 -18.18 -13.79
CA ILE A 193 21.70 -18.81 -13.36
C ILE A 193 21.43 -20.09 -12.57
N VAL A 194 20.38 -20.10 -11.75
CA VAL A 194 19.98 -21.27 -10.95
C VAL A 194 19.60 -22.44 -11.86
N LYS A 195 18.78 -22.21 -12.89
CA LYS A 195 18.38 -23.27 -13.83
C LYS A 195 19.57 -23.87 -14.56
N ASP A 196 20.53 -23.03 -14.96
CA ASP A 196 21.74 -23.50 -15.64
C ASP A 196 22.62 -24.34 -14.72
N LEU A 197 22.82 -23.88 -13.47
CA LEU A 197 23.52 -24.64 -12.45
C LEU A 197 22.82 -25.97 -12.14
N GLU A 198 21.49 -26.01 -12.06
CA GLU A 198 20.72 -27.24 -11.87
C GLU A 198 20.85 -28.22 -13.05
N ILE A 199 20.81 -27.72 -14.29
CA ILE A 199 21.01 -28.51 -15.51
C ILE A 199 22.42 -29.08 -15.53
N LYS A 200 23.44 -28.25 -15.25
CA LYS A 200 24.85 -28.66 -15.20
C LYS A 200 25.09 -29.70 -14.10
N LEU A 201 24.54 -29.48 -12.90
CA LEU A 201 24.60 -30.43 -11.80
C LEU A 201 24.00 -31.79 -12.19
N LYS A 202 22.84 -31.79 -12.86
CA LYS A 202 22.19 -33.03 -13.33
C LYS A 202 23.02 -33.73 -14.41
N TYR A 203 23.62 -32.97 -15.33
CA TYR A 203 24.52 -33.51 -16.35
C TYR A 203 25.74 -34.18 -15.74
N LEU A 204 26.48 -33.48 -14.86
CA LEU A 204 27.69 -34.00 -14.20
C LEU A 204 27.39 -35.24 -13.37
N LYS A 205 26.29 -35.25 -12.60
CA LYS A 205 25.84 -36.42 -11.82
C LYS A 205 25.56 -37.63 -12.71
N ASN A 206 25.00 -37.42 -13.90
CA ASN A 206 24.76 -38.49 -14.86
C ASN A 206 26.08 -38.95 -15.54
N LEU A 207 26.98 -38.02 -15.85
CA LEU A 207 28.25 -38.29 -16.52
C LEU A 207 29.15 -39.20 -15.68
N ILE A 208 29.22 -39.00 -14.36
CA ILE A 208 30.02 -39.85 -13.46
C ILE A 208 29.30 -41.13 -13.01
N LYS A 209 28.03 -41.32 -13.36
CA LYS A 209 27.21 -42.45 -12.87
C LYS A 209 27.73 -43.80 -13.36
N GLU A 210 27.99 -43.93 -14.67
CA GLU A 210 28.53 -45.16 -15.25
C GLU A 210 30.02 -45.35 -14.91
N PRO A 211 30.89 -44.32 -15.00
CA PRO A 211 32.27 -44.38 -14.49
C PRO A 211 32.37 -44.89 -13.04
N LYS A 212 31.51 -44.41 -12.12
CA LYS A 212 31.47 -44.90 -10.73
C LYS A 212 31.13 -46.39 -10.62
N LYS A 213 30.20 -46.87 -11.45
CA LYS A 213 29.85 -48.30 -11.49
C LYS A 213 30.99 -49.14 -12.06
N GLU A 214 31.64 -48.68 -13.13
CA GLU A 214 32.78 -49.34 -13.75
C GLU A 214 33.97 -49.42 -12.79
N LEU A 215 34.29 -48.32 -12.11
CA LEU A 215 35.31 -48.27 -11.08
C LEU A 215 35.05 -49.30 -9.96
N LYS A 216 33.80 -49.44 -9.51
CA LYS A 216 33.40 -50.44 -8.50
C LYS A 216 33.60 -51.89 -8.96
N ILE A 217 33.47 -52.16 -10.26
CA ILE A 217 33.71 -53.49 -10.84
C ILE A 217 35.21 -53.73 -10.98
N LEU A 218 35.96 -52.76 -11.52
CA LEU A 218 37.41 -52.88 -11.75
C LEU A 218 38.20 -53.03 -10.44
N LYS A 219 37.76 -52.39 -9.36
CA LYS A 219 38.33 -52.54 -8.01
C LYS A 219 38.25 -53.97 -7.44
N LYS A 220 37.48 -54.89 -8.06
CA LYS A 220 37.47 -56.32 -7.67
C LYS A 220 38.72 -57.08 -8.13
N SER A 221 39.42 -56.58 -9.14
CA SER A 221 40.67 -57.14 -9.66
C SER A 221 41.68 -56.02 -9.93
N PRO A 222 42.22 -55.38 -8.86
CA PRO A 222 42.96 -54.13 -8.97
C PRO A 222 44.32 -54.27 -9.67
N LEU A 223 44.98 -55.43 -9.52
CA LEU A 223 46.32 -55.67 -10.09
C LEU A 223 46.35 -55.73 -11.63
N LEU A 224 45.23 -56.09 -12.28
CA LEU A 224 45.13 -56.14 -13.75
C LEU A 224 44.63 -54.82 -14.36
N ASN A 225 44.07 -53.92 -13.55
CA ASN A 225 43.33 -52.74 -14.02
C ASN A 225 43.88 -51.43 -13.44
N ALA A 226 45.09 -51.43 -12.88
CA ALA A 226 45.64 -50.32 -12.10
C ALA A 226 45.59 -48.97 -12.85
N ASP A 227 46.01 -48.94 -14.12
CA ASP A 227 46.04 -47.72 -14.93
C ASP A 227 44.63 -47.18 -15.20
N LYS A 228 43.69 -48.06 -15.57
CA LYS A 228 42.29 -47.68 -15.85
C LYS A 228 41.52 -47.29 -14.58
N ILE A 229 41.87 -47.87 -13.44
CA ILE A 229 41.35 -47.46 -12.12
C ILE A 229 41.82 -46.05 -11.80
N ALA A 230 43.12 -45.76 -11.95
CA ALA A 230 43.67 -44.44 -11.69
C ALA A 230 43.06 -43.36 -12.59
N GLU A 231 42.88 -43.65 -13.89
CA GLU A 231 42.25 -42.74 -14.86
C GLU A 231 40.79 -42.42 -14.48
N LEU A 232 40.00 -43.45 -14.16
CA LEU A 232 38.61 -43.27 -13.73
C LEU A 232 38.49 -42.56 -12.38
N GLU A 233 39.44 -42.78 -11.45
CA GLU A 233 39.47 -42.10 -10.17
C GLU A 233 39.72 -40.60 -10.34
N VAL A 234 40.67 -40.20 -11.18
CA VAL A 234 40.92 -38.79 -11.51
C VAL A 234 39.69 -38.15 -12.16
N PHE A 235 39.11 -38.80 -13.18
CA PHE A 235 37.91 -38.30 -13.86
C PHE A 235 36.73 -38.11 -12.91
N ILE A 236 36.46 -39.10 -12.04
CA ILE A 236 35.37 -39.01 -11.06
C ILE A 236 35.64 -37.90 -10.05
N GLN A 237 36.88 -37.79 -9.55
CA GLN A 237 37.25 -36.80 -8.55
C GLN A 237 37.09 -35.36 -9.08
N GLU A 238 37.53 -35.09 -10.31
CA GLU A 238 37.37 -33.76 -10.95
C GLU A 238 35.91 -33.33 -11.02
N HIS A 239 35.04 -34.21 -11.52
CA HIS A 239 33.62 -33.92 -11.67
C HIS A 239 32.89 -33.92 -10.32
N GLU A 240 33.38 -34.65 -9.30
CA GLU A 240 32.88 -34.57 -7.93
C GLU A 240 33.19 -33.23 -7.27
N VAL A 241 34.38 -32.67 -7.53
CA VAL A 241 34.73 -31.31 -7.08
C VAL A 241 33.81 -30.27 -7.73
N GLU A 242 33.61 -30.35 -9.05
CA GLU A 242 32.72 -29.43 -9.76
C GLU A 242 31.24 -29.55 -9.30
N ILE A 243 30.77 -30.77 -9.02
CA ILE A 243 29.46 -31.00 -8.41
C ILE A 243 29.37 -30.33 -7.03
N ALA A 244 30.40 -30.48 -6.19
CA ALA A 244 30.42 -29.90 -4.84
C ALA A 244 30.42 -28.36 -4.87
N GLU A 245 31.13 -27.75 -5.83
CA GLU A 245 31.13 -26.30 -6.05
C GLU A 245 29.74 -25.79 -6.46
N ILE A 246 29.09 -26.45 -7.43
CA ILE A 246 27.73 -26.08 -7.86
C ILE A 246 26.72 -26.29 -6.73
N GLU A 247 26.84 -27.37 -5.95
CA GLU A 247 25.99 -27.60 -4.77
C GLU A 247 26.17 -26.51 -3.72
N THR A 248 27.40 -26.03 -3.51
CA THR A 248 27.71 -24.93 -2.60
C THR A 248 27.10 -23.61 -3.09
N GLN A 249 27.18 -23.34 -4.40
CA GLN A 249 26.57 -22.15 -5.01
C GLN A 249 25.04 -22.18 -4.91
N LEU A 250 24.40 -23.34 -5.08
CA LEU A 250 22.94 -23.45 -5.00
C LEU A 250 22.38 -23.48 -3.57
N GLU A 251 23.22 -23.61 -2.54
CA GLU A 251 22.77 -23.77 -1.16
C GLU A 251 22.03 -22.53 -0.61
N PRO A 252 22.51 -21.29 -0.80
CA PRO A 252 21.77 -20.09 -0.42
C PRO A 252 20.40 -20.01 -1.09
N TYR A 253 20.32 -20.34 -2.39
CA TYR A 253 19.04 -20.35 -3.13
C TYR A 253 18.05 -21.37 -2.55
N LYS A 254 18.51 -22.59 -2.23
CA LYS A 254 17.64 -23.60 -1.62
C LYS A 254 17.14 -23.16 -0.25
N GLU A 255 17.97 -22.48 0.54
CA GLU A 255 17.56 -21.95 1.83
C GLU A 255 16.53 -20.83 1.68
N ILE A 256 16.71 -19.90 0.73
CA ILE A 256 15.71 -18.87 0.39
C ILE A 256 14.37 -19.53 -0.02
N VAL A 257 14.40 -20.52 -0.91
CA VAL A 257 13.19 -21.23 -1.35
C VAL A 257 12.50 -21.95 -0.19
N LYS A 258 13.27 -22.54 0.73
CA LYS A 258 12.76 -23.18 1.93
C LYS A 258 12.10 -22.16 2.86
N GLN A 259 12.78 -21.05 3.16
CA GLN A 259 12.25 -19.98 4.00
C GLN A 259 10.99 -19.35 3.40
N LEU A 260 10.93 -19.19 2.07
CA LEU A 260 9.76 -18.69 1.38
C LEU A 260 8.57 -19.64 1.53
N ARG A 261 8.79 -20.96 1.43
CA ARG A 261 7.73 -21.96 1.69
C ARG A 261 7.24 -21.91 3.13
N GLU A 262 8.16 -21.78 4.09
CA GLU A 262 7.83 -21.67 5.51
C GLU A 262 7.03 -20.38 5.80
N ALA A 263 7.48 -19.24 5.28
CA ALA A 263 6.80 -17.95 5.44
C ALA A 263 5.41 -17.93 4.77
N LYS A 264 5.26 -18.54 3.58
CA LYS A 264 3.94 -18.69 2.93
C LYS A 264 3.00 -19.61 3.71
N ALA A 265 3.53 -20.67 4.33
CA ALA A 265 2.75 -21.53 5.20
C ALA A 265 2.31 -20.79 6.48
N GLU A 266 3.20 -20.01 7.09
CA GLU A 266 2.91 -19.16 8.25
C GLU A 266 1.82 -18.12 7.93
N LEU A 267 1.95 -17.38 6.81
CA LEU A 267 0.93 -16.43 6.37
C LEU A 267 -0.43 -17.11 6.15
N LYS A 268 -0.44 -18.30 5.57
CA LYS A 268 -1.67 -19.07 5.38
C LYS A 268 -2.29 -19.44 6.73
N THR A 269 -1.50 -19.95 7.66
CA THR A 269 -1.98 -20.29 9.01
C THR A 269 -2.53 -19.06 9.73
N LEU A 270 -1.86 -17.91 9.65
CA LEU A 270 -2.37 -16.65 10.21
C LEU A 270 -3.74 -16.31 9.62
N LYS A 271 -3.88 -16.32 8.29
CA LYS A 271 -5.15 -16.03 7.61
C LYS A 271 -6.27 -17.02 7.98
N ASP A 272 -5.95 -18.30 8.12
CA ASP A 272 -6.90 -19.34 8.53
C ASP A 272 -7.35 -19.18 10.00
N GLU A 273 -6.54 -18.53 10.85
CA GLU A 273 -6.86 -18.26 12.26
C GLU A 273 -7.74 -17.02 12.48
N LEU A 274 -8.00 -16.21 11.43
CA LEU A 274 -8.74 -14.94 11.52
C LEU A 274 -10.05 -15.08 12.31
N VAL A 275 -10.90 -16.03 11.93
CA VAL A 275 -12.22 -16.23 12.57
C VAL A 275 -12.07 -16.57 14.04
N LYS A 276 -11.16 -17.49 14.36
CA LYS A 276 -10.92 -17.94 15.73
C LYS A 276 -10.41 -16.81 16.61
N ARG A 277 -9.47 -16.00 16.11
CA ARG A 277 -8.93 -14.83 16.83
C ARG A 277 -10.00 -13.75 17.00
N LEU A 278 -10.83 -13.51 15.97
CA LEU A 278 -11.93 -12.55 16.02
C LEU A 278 -13.02 -12.94 17.02
N GLU A 279 -13.46 -14.21 17.01
CA GLU A 279 -14.43 -14.74 17.96
C GLU A 279 -13.90 -14.64 19.40
N ALA A 280 -12.62 -14.95 19.62
CA ALA A 280 -11.98 -14.81 20.93
C ALA A 280 -11.90 -13.34 21.39
N ALA A 281 -11.54 -12.42 20.48
CA ALA A 281 -11.52 -10.99 20.76
C ALA A 281 -12.93 -10.48 21.11
N ARG A 282 -13.95 -10.89 20.34
CA ARG A 282 -15.36 -10.54 20.61
C ARG A 282 -15.82 -11.07 21.97
N ALA A 283 -15.48 -12.31 22.32
CA ALA A 283 -15.86 -12.92 23.59
C ALA A 283 -15.22 -12.24 24.81
N ALA A 284 -14.10 -11.55 24.62
CA ALA A 284 -13.43 -10.78 25.68
C ALA A 284 -14.06 -9.40 25.93
N LEU A 285 -14.90 -8.90 25.01
CA LEU A 285 -15.54 -7.57 25.13
C LEU A 285 -16.76 -7.61 26.03
N SER A 286 -16.84 -6.65 26.96
CA SER A 286 -18.07 -6.34 27.68
C SER A 286 -19.04 -5.53 26.82
N ASP A 287 -20.29 -5.38 27.27
CA ASP A 287 -21.28 -4.52 26.60
C ASP A 287 -20.83 -3.05 26.53
N GLU A 288 -20.09 -2.58 27.54
CA GLU A 288 -19.50 -1.24 27.55
C GLU A 288 -18.39 -1.11 26.51
N ASP A 289 -17.52 -2.12 26.41
CA ASP A 289 -16.47 -2.14 25.39
C ASP A 289 -17.06 -2.19 23.97
N CYS A 290 -18.13 -2.97 23.75
CA CYS A 290 -18.86 -3.00 22.49
C CYS A 290 -19.46 -1.63 22.14
N ARG A 291 -20.06 -0.94 23.12
CA ARG A 291 -20.57 0.42 22.92
C ARG A 291 -19.46 1.36 22.48
N ASP A 292 -18.38 1.41 23.25
CA ASP A 292 -17.29 2.35 23.01
C ASP A 292 -16.57 2.05 21.69
N LEU A 293 -16.43 0.77 21.34
CA LEU A 293 -15.92 0.29 20.05
C LEU A 293 -16.76 0.79 18.88
N VAL A 294 -18.07 0.56 18.91
CA VAL A 294 -19.00 0.97 17.83
C VAL A 294 -19.01 2.49 17.71
N LEU A 295 -19.07 3.22 18.82
CA LEU A 295 -19.02 4.68 18.81
C LEU A 295 -17.71 5.20 18.22
N ALA A 296 -16.57 4.58 18.54
CA ALA A 296 -15.29 4.93 17.94
C ALA A 296 -15.30 4.68 16.43
N ILE A 297 -15.76 3.51 15.96
CA ILE A 297 -15.86 3.19 14.54
C ILE A 297 -16.76 4.19 13.79
N PHE A 298 -17.89 4.56 14.38
CA PHE A 298 -18.81 5.54 13.79
C PHE A 298 -18.19 6.93 13.73
N LYS A 299 -17.47 7.35 14.77
CA LYS A 299 -16.72 8.60 14.80
C LYS A 299 -15.66 8.62 13.70
N ASP A 300 -14.87 7.56 13.58
CA ASP A 300 -13.78 7.46 12.60
C ASP A 300 -14.33 7.50 11.18
N GLY A 301 -15.46 6.84 10.92
CA GLY A 301 -16.16 6.95 9.63
C GLY A 301 -16.61 8.37 9.29
N LEU A 302 -17.09 9.13 10.28
CA LEU A 302 -17.51 10.52 10.06
C LEU A 302 -16.31 11.47 9.89
N ILE A 303 -15.19 11.19 10.58
CA ILE A 303 -13.91 11.88 10.36
C ILE A 303 -13.43 11.63 8.94
N ALA A 304 -13.44 10.39 8.47
CA ALA A 304 -12.99 10.04 7.13
C ALA A 304 -13.80 10.75 6.04
N GLU A 305 -15.12 10.81 6.18
CA GLU A 305 -15.96 11.59 5.27
C GLU A 305 -15.66 13.10 5.36
N LEU A 306 -15.48 13.66 6.56
CA LEU A 306 -15.07 15.06 6.70
C LEU A 306 -13.73 15.34 6.01
N GLU A 307 -12.74 14.49 6.23
CA GLU A 307 -11.39 14.58 5.66
C GLU A 307 -11.41 14.49 4.13
N ARG A 308 -12.28 13.64 3.56
CA ARG A 308 -12.47 13.55 2.11
C ARG A 308 -12.93 14.88 1.52
N TYR A 309 -13.87 15.56 2.16
CA TYR A 309 -14.34 16.88 1.73
C TYR A 309 -13.28 17.97 1.92
N VAL A 310 -12.54 17.95 3.03
CA VAL A 310 -11.42 18.86 3.29
C VAL A 310 -10.32 18.69 2.24
N THR A 311 -9.88 17.45 1.99
CA THR A 311 -8.86 17.13 1.00
C THR A 311 -9.29 17.55 -0.40
N THR A 312 -10.54 17.26 -0.78
CA THR A 312 -11.10 17.72 -2.08
C THR A 312 -11.10 19.24 -2.16
N HIS A 313 -11.48 19.94 -1.10
CA HIS A 313 -11.46 21.40 -1.08
C HIS A 313 -10.04 21.96 -1.19
N ARG A 314 -9.07 21.37 -0.48
CA ARG A 314 -7.65 21.74 -0.57
C ARG A 314 -7.12 21.59 -1.99
N GLN A 315 -7.43 20.47 -2.65
CA GLN A 315 -7.07 20.28 -4.07
C GLN A 315 -7.69 21.32 -4.99
N GLN A 316 -8.93 21.77 -4.73
CA GLN A 316 -9.56 22.86 -5.49
C GLN A 316 -8.82 24.19 -5.31
N VAL A 317 -8.37 24.49 -4.09
CA VAL A 317 -7.58 25.70 -3.80
C VAL A 317 -6.23 25.65 -4.51
N ILE A 318 -5.51 24.52 -4.40
CA ILE A 318 -4.23 24.32 -5.09
C ILE A 318 -4.41 24.51 -6.60
N ALA A 319 -5.40 23.83 -7.19
CA ALA A 319 -5.67 23.95 -8.62
C ALA A 319 -6.03 25.38 -9.03
N ALA A 320 -6.75 26.14 -8.19
CA ALA A 320 -7.06 27.54 -8.48
C ALA A 320 -5.79 28.42 -8.52
N VAL A 321 -4.87 28.23 -7.57
CA VAL A 321 -3.60 28.97 -7.50
C VAL A 321 -2.66 28.56 -8.65
N GLU A 322 -2.56 27.27 -8.94
CA GLU A 322 -1.80 26.78 -10.11
C GLU A 322 -2.35 27.35 -11.42
N ASN A 323 -3.68 27.42 -11.58
CA ASN A 323 -4.30 28.05 -12.75
C ASN A 323 -3.99 29.55 -12.85
N TRP A 324 -3.84 30.26 -11.73
CA TRP A 324 -3.39 31.65 -11.75
C TRP A 324 -1.92 31.75 -12.10
N TRP A 325 -1.09 30.85 -11.59
CA TRP A 325 0.34 30.79 -11.92
C TRP A 325 0.53 30.62 -13.43
N ASP A 326 -0.15 29.64 -14.02
CA ASP A 326 -0.08 29.35 -15.45
C ASP A 326 -0.53 30.55 -16.32
N LYS A 327 -1.43 31.39 -15.79
CA LYS A 327 -1.98 32.55 -16.52
C LYS A 327 -1.20 33.84 -16.32
N TYR A 328 -0.61 34.06 -15.15
CA TYR A 328 -0.17 35.38 -14.72
C TYR A 328 1.29 35.44 -14.26
N ARG A 329 1.99 34.31 -14.11
CA ARG A 329 3.38 34.30 -13.67
C ARG A 329 4.33 34.99 -14.63
N VAL A 330 4.09 34.85 -15.93
CA VAL A 330 4.81 35.56 -16.98
C VAL A 330 3.93 36.73 -17.38
N THR A 331 4.38 37.95 -17.07
CA THR A 331 3.62 39.15 -17.40
C THR A 331 3.82 39.53 -18.87
N LEU A 332 2.90 40.32 -19.42
CA LEU A 332 3.10 40.90 -20.75
C LEU A 332 4.40 41.72 -20.82
N GLN A 333 4.77 42.40 -19.73
CA GLN A 333 6.01 43.17 -19.66
C GLN A 333 7.25 42.27 -19.72
N ASP A 334 7.21 41.09 -19.08
CA ASP A 334 8.28 40.10 -19.19
C ASP A 334 8.42 39.61 -20.64
N ILE A 335 7.30 39.29 -21.30
CA ILE A 335 7.28 38.86 -22.70
C ILE A 335 7.81 39.96 -23.64
N GLU A 336 7.40 41.21 -23.41
CA GLU A 336 7.88 42.35 -24.20
C GLU A 336 9.38 42.58 -24.02
N THR A 337 9.87 42.45 -22.79
CA THR A 337 11.30 42.58 -22.46
C THR A 337 12.12 41.47 -23.10
N GLU A 338 11.66 40.22 -23.04
CA GLU A 338 12.32 39.08 -23.70
C GLU A 338 12.30 39.23 -25.23
N ARG A 339 11.18 39.69 -25.81
CA ARG A 339 11.09 39.98 -27.24
C ARG A 339 12.11 41.03 -27.66
N ASP A 340 12.20 42.14 -26.93
CA ASP A 340 13.09 43.24 -27.27
C ASP A 340 14.57 42.82 -27.14
N ALA A 341 14.91 42.04 -26.11
CA ALA A 341 16.23 41.44 -25.97
C ALA A 341 16.56 40.47 -27.12
N ALA A 342 15.61 39.61 -27.51
CA ALA A 342 15.79 38.70 -28.63
C ALA A 342 15.95 39.44 -29.98
N ALA A 343 15.19 40.51 -30.20
CA ALA A 343 15.27 41.36 -31.38
C ALA A 343 16.63 42.08 -31.46
N GLN A 344 17.13 42.58 -30.32
CA GLN A 344 18.46 43.19 -30.25
C GLN A 344 19.56 42.19 -30.62
N LYS A 345 19.49 40.97 -30.07
CA LYS A 345 20.43 39.89 -30.39
C LYS A 345 20.40 39.48 -31.86
N LEU A 346 19.21 39.43 -32.47
CA LEU A 346 19.06 39.17 -33.90
C LEU A 346 19.71 40.27 -34.75
N ASN A 347 19.52 41.54 -34.39
CA ASN A 347 20.15 42.66 -35.10
C ASN A 347 21.68 42.58 -35.03
N GLU A 348 22.25 42.22 -33.87
CA GLU A 348 23.70 42.01 -33.71
C GLU A 348 24.21 40.91 -34.66
N PHE A 349 23.48 39.80 -34.80
CA PHE A 349 23.83 38.74 -35.77
C PHE A 349 23.72 39.20 -37.22
N LEU A 350 22.66 39.93 -37.58
CA LEU A 350 22.45 40.43 -38.94
C LEU A 350 23.52 41.45 -39.36
N GLN A 351 23.94 42.33 -38.44
CA GLN A 351 25.08 43.22 -38.66
C GLN A 351 26.38 42.43 -38.87
N GLY A 352 26.63 41.40 -38.04
CA GLY A 352 27.80 40.53 -38.19
C GLY A 352 27.84 39.77 -39.53
N LEU A 353 26.68 39.52 -40.13
CA LEU A 353 26.54 38.87 -41.45
C LEU A 353 26.45 39.87 -42.62
N GLY A 354 26.47 41.18 -42.36
CA GLY A 354 26.46 42.23 -43.38
C GLY A 354 25.11 42.47 -44.06
N TYR A 355 24.00 42.07 -43.43
CA TYR A 355 22.65 42.29 -43.95
C TYR A 355 22.05 43.66 -43.59
N VAL A 356 22.65 44.39 -42.64
CA VAL A 356 22.20 45.69 -42.13
C VAL A 356 23.35 46.67 -42.04
#